data_AF-Z9JS64-F1
#
_entry.id   AF-Z9JS64-F1
#
_cell.length_a   1.000
_cell.length_b   1.000
_cell.length_c   1.000
_cell.angle_alpha   90.00
_cell.angle_beta   90.00
_cell.angle_gamma   90.00
#
_symmetry.space_group_name_H-M   'P 1'
#
loop_
_entity.id
_entity.type
_entity.pdbx_description
1 polymer ?
#
loop_
_entity_poly.entity_id
_entity_poly.type
_entity_poly.pdbx_seq_one_letter_code
_entity_poly.pdbx_strand_id
1 'polypeptide(L)'
;MNTNKGMIVEEVRQMASQLREAAEEIGTIERELTSGLEAVDWTGPDADQFRGQWSGEMVPALQQIMQSVSELGDTADRNADEQSDTSAN
;
A
#
# COMPACT_ATOMS: atom_id res chain seq x y z
N MET A 1 6.00 -22.24 32.32
CA MET A 1 5.41 -21.25 31.42
C MET A 1 6.09 -21.45 30.08
N ASN A 2 5.42 -22.09 29.14
CA ASN A 2 6.05 -22.52 27.90
C ASN A 2 6.17 -21.34 26.94
N THR A 3 7.41 -21.10 26.52
CA THR A 3 7.90 -20.06 25.61
C THR A 3 7.43 -20.28 24.16
N ASN A 4 6.13 -20.55 23.96
CA ASN A 4 5.56 -20.69 22.62
C ASN A 4 5.53 -19.32 21.92
N LYS A 5 6.59 -19.08 21.14
CA LYS A 5 6.65 -18.37 19.85
C LYS A 5 6.71 -16.83 19.84
N GLY A 6 7.68 -16.30 19.09
CA GLY A 6 8.04 -14.87 19.01
C GLY A 6 7.12 -13.96 18.20
N MET A 7 5.86 -14.34 17.93
CA MET A 7 4.90 -13.52 17.18
C MET A 7 3.55 -13.50 17.90
N ILE A 8 3.05 -12.29 18.21
CA ILE A 8 1.72 -12.07 18.76
C ILE A 8 0.73 -11.95 17.59
N VAL A 9 -0.11 -12.97 17.40
CA VAL A 9 -1.03 -13.12 16.24
C VAL A 9 -1.90 -11.87 16.04
N GLU A 10 -2.48 -11.34 17.13
CA GLU A 10 -3.37 -10.18 17.05
C GLU A 10 -2.64 -8.90 16.60
N GLU A 11 -1.41 -8.68 17.08
CA GLU A 11 -0.60 -7.52 16.67
C GLU A 11 -0.22 -7.60 15.19
N VAL A 12 0.04 -8.80 14.67
CA VAL A 12 0.35 -8.99 13.25
C VAL A 12 -0.88 -8.81 12.36
N ARG A 13 -2.06 -9.26 12.79
CA ARG A 13 -3.32 -8.97 12.08
C ARG A 13 -3.64 -7.48 12.06
N GLN A 14 -3.38 -6.78 13.16
CA GLN A 14 -3.51 -5.32 13.20
C GLN A 14 -2.56 -4.65 12.21
N MET A 15 -1.30 -5.08 12.15
CA MET A 15 -0.33 -4.59 11.17
C MET A 15 -0.77 -4.88 9.72
N ALA A 16 -1.32 -6.07 9.45
CA ALA A 16 -1.86 -6.42 8.13
C ALA A 16 -3.00 -5.48 7.70
N SER A 17 -3.91 -5.13 8.61
CA SER A 17 -4.96 -4.12 8.36
C SER A 17 -4.37 -2.76 8.01
N GLN A 18 -3.41 -2.28 8.82
CA GLN A 18 -2.76 -0.98 8.60
C GLN A 18 -2.06 -0.90 7.25
N LEU A 19 -1.42 -1.99 6.81
CA LEU A 19 -0.77 -2.06 5.50
C LEU A 19 -1.81 -1.95 4.37
N ARG A 20 -2.93 -2.68 4.46
CA ARG A 20 -3.99 -2.59 3.45
C ARG A 20 -4.62 -1.20 3.38
N GLU A 21 -4.92 -0.60 4.53
CA GLU A 21 -5.43 0.77 4.63
C GLU A 21 -4.46 1.77 3.98
N ALA A 22 -3.16 1.65 4.23
CA ALA A 22 -2.15 2.51 3.61
C ALA A 22 -2.07 2.33 2.08
N ALA A 23 -2.23 1.10 1.57
CA ALA A 23 -2.26 0.84 0.13
C ALA A 23 -3.48 1.52 -0.52
N GLU A 24 -4.66 1.44 0.10
CA GLU A 24 -5.87 2.12 -0.38
C GLU A 24 -5.75 3.65 -0.35
N GLU A 25 -5.09 4.20 0.68
CA GLU A 25 -4.80 5.63 0.79
C GLU A 25 -3.89 6.11 -0.36
N ILE A 26 -2.84 5.35 -0.69
CA ILE A 26 -1.96 5.66 -1.83
C ILE A 26 -2.75 5.76 -3.14
N GLY A 27 -3.63 4.80 -3.42
CA GLY A 27 -4.47 4.82 -4.61
C GLY A 27 -5.50 5.96 -4.62
N THR A 28 -5.89 6.46 -3.45
CA THR A 28 -6.75 7.65 -3.33
C THR A 28 -5.97 8.91 -3.63
N ILE A 29 -4.78 9.07 -3.05
CA ILE A 29 -3.87 10.20 -3.31
C ILE A 29 -3.49 10.28 -4.80
N GLU A 30 -3.17 9.15 -5.43
CA GLU A 30 -2.87 9.08 -6.87
C GLU A 30 -4.02 9.68 -7.71
N ARG A 31 -5.26 9.28 -7.43
CA ARG A 31 -6.45 9.75 -8.15
C ARG A 31 -6.75 11.23 -7.89
N GLU A 32 -6.63 11.68 -6.65
CA GLU A 32 -6.83 13.08 -6.27
C GLU A 32 -5.83 14.00 -6.95
N LEU A 33 -4.54 13.64 -6.93
CA LEU A 33 -3.49 14.42 -7.57
C LEU A 33 -3.63 14.43 -9.10
N THR A 34 -4.01 13.30 -9.70
CA THR A 34 -4.27 13.22 -11.15
C THR A 34 -5.44 14.14 -11.54
N SER A 35 -6.56 14.06 -10.82
CA SER A 35 -7.72 14.92 -11.07
C SER A 35 -7.39 16.40 -10.84
N GLY A 36 -6.61 16.71 -9.81
CA GLY A 36 -6.13 18.07 -9.55
C GLY A 36 -5.29 18.62 -10.70
N LEU A 37 -4.39 17.82 -11.28
CA LEU A 37 -3.55 18.21 -12.41
C LEU A 37 -4.34 18.45 -13.70
N GLU A 38 -5.42 17.70 -13.91
CA GLU A 38 -6.34 17.88 -15.03
C GLU A 38 -7.22 19.13 -14.89
N ALA A 39 -7.55 19.54 -13.66
CA ALA A 39 -8.42 20.68 -13.39
C ALA A 39 -7.72 22.05 -13.50
N VAL A 40 -6.39 22.10 -13.48
CA VAL A 40 -5.63 23.35 -13.55
C VAL A 40 -5.49 23.82 -14.99
N ASP A 41 -5.87 25.07 -15.26
CA ASP A 41 -5.65 25.78 -16.52
C ASP A 41 -4.18 26.21 -16.67
N TRP A 42 -3.30 25.21 -16.75
CA TRP A 42 -1.87 25.36 -16.96
C TRP A 42 -1.46 24.70 -18.27
N THR A 43 -0.99 25.52 -19.20
CA THR A 43 -0.65 25.13 -20.58
C THR A 43 0.78 25.52 -20.92
N GLY A 44 1.36 24.86 -21.92
CA GLY A 44 2.68 25.16 -22.45
C GLY A 44 3.69 24.04 -22.18
N PRO A 45 4.93 24.18 -22.69
CA PRO A 45 5.90 23.08 -22.70
C PRO A 45 6.22 22.51 -21.32
N ASP A 46 6.28 23.36 -20.28
CA ASP A 46 6.55 22.91 -18.90
C ASP A 46 5.37 22.10 -18.33
N ALA A 47 4.14 22.48 -18.68
CA ALA A 47 2.94 21.77 -18.26
C ALA A 47 2.87 20.39 -18.91
N ASP A 48 3.23 20.30 -20.19
CA ASP A 48 3.30 19.04 -20.92
C ASP A 48 4.40 18.13 -20.36
N GLN A 49 5.58 18.69 -20.06
CA GLN A 49 6.67 17.95 -19.41
C GLN A 49 6.25 17.40 -18.04
N PHE A 50 5.62 18.23 -17.21
CA PHE A 50 5.19 17.84 -15.88
C PHE A 50 4.12 16.73 -15.94
N ARG A 51 3.13 16.85 -16.82
CA ARG A 51 2.13 15.78 -17.06
C ARG A 51 2.77 14.50 -17.59
N GLY A 52 3.79 14.63 -18.43
CA GLY A 52 4.61 13.50 -18.89
C GLY A 52 5.31 12.78 -17.74
N GLN A 53 6.00 13.50 -16.87
CA GLN A 53 6.66 12.93 -15.67
C GLN A 53 5.66 12.30 -14.71
N TRP A 54 4.53 12.97 -14.45
CA TRP A 54 3.46 12.45 -13.59
C TRP A 54 2.93 11.11 -14.11
N SER A 55 2.49 11.08 -15.37
CA SER A 55 1.87 9.90 -15.98
C SER A 55 2.87 8.78 -16.28
N GLY A 56 4.12 9.11 -16.63
CA GLY A 56 5.13 8.14 -17.05
C GLY A 56 6.00 7.59 -15.94
N GLU A 57 6.19 8.33 -14.84
CA GLU A 57 7.09 7.93 -13.75
C GLU A 57 6.34 7.80 -12.43
N MET A 58 5.60 8.84 -12.01
CA MET A 58 5.02 8.88 -10.67
C MET A 58 3.83 7.94 -10.52
N VAL A 59 2.88 7.94 -11.46
CA VAL A 59 1.71 7.05 -11.42
C VAL A 59 2.13 5.57 -11.36
N PRO A 60 3.01 5.06 -12.24
CA PRO A 60 3.49 3.68 -12.13
C PRO A 60 4.21 3.38 -10.80
N ALA A 61 4.99 4.32 -10.27
CA ALA A 61 5.69 4.15 -9.00
C ALA A 61 4.71 4.04 -7.82
N LEU A 62 3.67 4.89 -7.78
CA LEU A 62 2.63 4.83 -6.75
C LEU A 62 1.85 3.51 -6.81
N GLN A 63 1.48 3.07 -8.01
CA GLN A 63 0.81 1.78 -8.21
C GLN A 63 1.67 0.60 -7.76
N GLN A 64 2.98 0.64 -8.05
CA GLN A 64 3.91 -0.38 -7.58
C GLN A 64 4.02 -0.41 -6.05
N ILE A 65 4.08 0.77 -5.41
CA ILE A 65 4.13 0.85 -3.94
C ILE A 65 2.83 0.33 -3.34
N MET A 66 1.67 0.75 -3.84
CA MET A 66 0.35 0.26 -3.43
C MET A 66 0.30 -1.27 -3.48
N GLN A 67 0.71 -1.87 -4.60
CA GLN A 67 0.72 -3.32 -4.78
C GLN A 67 1.65 -4.01 -3.76
N SER A 68 2.88 -3.53 -3.61
CA SER A 68 3.86 -4.12 -2.70
C SER A 68 3.45 -4.01 -1.22
N VAL A 69 2.80 -2.91 -0.83
CA VAL A 69 2.29 -2.73 0.52
C VAL A 69 1.10 -3.65 0.79
N SER A 70 0.19 -3.79 -0.17
CA SER A 70 -0.93 -4.74 -0.08
C SER A 70 -0.44 -6.19 0.06
N GLU A 71 0.52 -6.60 -0.76
CA GLU A 71 1.11 -7.96 -0.72
C GLU A 71 1.81 -8.25 0.62
N LEU A 72 2.42 -7.23 1.22
CA LEU A 72 3.04 -7.34 2.54
C LEU A 72 1.97 -7.57 3.62
N GLY A 73 0.84 -6.84 3.54
CA GLY A 73 -0.32 -7.05 4.42
C GLY A 73 -0.88 -8.47 4.31
N ASP A 74 -1.07 -8.97 3.09
CA ASP A 74 -1.55 -10.34 2.84
C ASP A 74 -0.56 -11.40 3.36
N THR A 75 0.74 -11.11 3.30
CA THR A 75 1.78 -11.99 3.86
C THR A 75 1.74 -12.01 5.38
N ALA A 76 1.52 -10.86 6.02
CA ALA A 76 1.38 -10.78 7.47
C ALA A 76 0.16 -11.58 7.97
N ASP A 77 -0.99 -11.48 7.30
CA ASP A 77 -2.18 -12.27 7.64
C ASP A 77 -1.95 -13.78 7.49
N ARG A 78 -1.35 -14.21 6.37
CA ARG A 78 -1.00 -15.63 6.17
C ARG A 78 -0.10 -16.17 7.28
N ASN A 79 0.93 -15.41 7.67
CA ASN A 79 1.81 -15.81 8.77
C ASN A 79 1.04 -15.92 10.11
N ALA A 80 0.12 -14.99 10.37
CA ALA A 80 -0.70 -14.99 11.57
C ALA A 80 -1.62 -16.22 11.65
N ASP A 81 -2.19 -16.64 10.52
CA ASP A 81 -3.04 -17.83 10.43
C ASP A 81 -2.24 -19.12 10.67
N GLU A 82 -1.10 -19.30 10.00
CA GLU A 82 -0.20 -20.45 10.20
C GLU A 82 0.24 -20.60 11.66
N GLN A 83 0.46 -19.47 12.33
CA GLN A 83 0.86 -19.42 13.73
C GLN A 83 -0.27 -19.83 14.67
N SER A 84 -1.49 -19.41 14.38
CA SER A 84 -2.68 -19.79 15.14
C SER A 84 -2.90 -21.30 15.07
N ASP A 85 -2.84 -21.88 13.88
CA ASP A 85 -3.03 -23.32 13.65
C ASP A 85 -1.95 -24.17 14.32
N THR A 86 -0.70 -23.72 14.26
CA THR A 86 0.43 -24.45 14.88
C THR A 86 0.42 -24.31 16.41
N SER A 87 -0.24 -23.30 16.98
CA SER A 87 -0.30 -23.10 18.45
C SER A 87 -1.55 -23.73 19.07
N ALA A 88 -2.56 -24.04 18.25
CA ALA A 88 -3.78 -24.73 18.66
C ALA A 88 -3.61 -26.27 18.76
N ASN A 89 -2.51 -26.81 18.22
CA ASN A 89 -2.09 -28.22 18.32
C ASN A 89 -0.99 -28.41 19.38
#